data_AF-A0A3C1BWC5-F1
#
_entry.id   AF-A0A3C1BWC5-F1
#
_cell.length_a   1.000
_cell.length_b   1.000
_cell.length_c   1.000
_cell.angle_alpha   90.00
_cell.angle_beta   90.00
_cell.angle_gamma   90.00
#
_symmetry.space_group_name_H-M   'P 1'
#
loop_
_entity.id
_entity.type
_entity.pdbx_description
1 polymer ?
#
loop_
_entity_poly.entity_id
_entity_poly.type
_entity_poly.pdbx_seq_one_letter_code
_entity_poly.pdbx_strand_id
1 'polypeptide(L)' 'MSKVLIIGAGGVGNVVVKKCAQHPDVFSEIFLASRTKEKCDAIAAEVKSMYGVEVKTY' A
#
# COMPACT_ATOMS: atom_id res chain seq x y z
N MET A 1 -16.42 4.22 3.01
CA MET A 1 -15.00 4.24 3.39
C MET A 1 -14.56 2.81 3.68
N SER A 2 -13.68 2.28 2.85
CA SER A 2 -13.22 0.90 2.94
C SER A 2 -11.78 0.83 3.43
N LYS A 3 -11.50 -0.08 4.36
CA LYS A 3 -10.14 -0.42 4.78
C LYS A 3 -9.70 -1.66 4.01
N VAL A 4 -8.45 -1.69 3.54
CA VAL A 4 -7.92 -2.83 2.77
C VAL A 4 -6.61 -3.34 3.36
N LEU A 5 -6.53 -4.66 3.54
CA LEU A 5 -5.30 -5.37 3.91
C LEU A 5 -4.79 -6.15 2.69
N ILE A 6 -3.56 -5.85 2.29
CA ILE A 6 -2.86 -6.48 1.18
C ILE A 6 -1.74 -7.32 1.77
N ILE A 7 -1.75 -8.63 1.51
CA ILE A 7 -0.74 -9.57 1.99
C ILE A 7 0.16 -9.97 0.81
N GLY A 8 1.43 -9.57 0.90
CA GLY A 8 2.47 -9.84 -0.09
C GLY A 8 2.99 -8.57 -0.77
N ALA A 9 4.29 -8.30 -0.60
CA ALA A 9 5.01 -7.18 -1.22
C ALA A 9 5.77 -7.61 -2.50
N GLY A 10 5.14 -8.45 -3.32
CA GLY A 10 5.65 -8.86 -4.64
C GLY A 10 5.19 -7.92 -5.76
N GLY A 11 5.42 -8.29 -7.02
CA GLY A 11 5.04 -7.45 -8.18
C GLY A 11 3.55 -7.10 -8.20
N VAL A 12 2.67 -8.08 -7.94
CA VAL A 12 1.22 -7.86 -7.89
C VAL A 12 0.83 -6.97 -6.70
N GLY A 13 1.40 -7.21 -5.52
CA GLY A 13 1.14 -6.40 -4.33
C GLY A 13 1.52 -4.94 -4.52
N ASN A 14 2.66 -4.67 -5.16
CA ASN A 14 3.09 -3.31 -5.51
C ASN A 14 2.07 -2.61 -6.42
N VAL A 15 1.59 -3.29 -7.46
CA VAL A 15 0.55 -2.74 -8.35
C VAL A 15 -0.76 -2.46 -7.59
N VAL A 16 -1.22 -3.41 -6.78
CA VAL A 16 -2.49 -3.29 -6.04
C VAL A 16 -2.44 -2.11 -5.08
N VAL A 17 -1.38 -1.96 -4.27
CA VAL A 17 -1.24 -0.84 -3.33
C VAL A 17 -1.30 0.50 -4.08
N LYS A 18 -0.58 0.63 -5.20
CA LYS A 18 -0.59 1.85 -6.01
C LYS A 18 -1.96 2.16 -6.60
N LYS A 19 -2.72 1.14 -7.01
CA LYS A 19 -4.08 1.31 -7.53
C LYS A 19 -5.08 1.69 -6.45
N CYS A 20 -4.96 1.11 -5.24
CA CYS A 20 -5.75 1.55 -4.10
C CYS A 20 -5.44 3.00 -3.72
N ALA A 21 -4.17 3.39 -3.73
CA ALA A 21 -3.75 4.77 -3.44
C ALA A 21 -4.25 5.80 -4.48
N GLN A 22 -4.52 5.39 -5.73
CA GLN A 22 -5.12 6.25 -6.75
C GLN A 22 -6.62 6.56 -6.49
N HIS A 23 -7.27 5.85 -5.57
CA HIS A 23 -8.70 5.99 -5.25
C HIS A 23 -8.90 6.22 -3.74
N PRO A 24 -8.41 7.34 -3.20
CA PRO A 24 -8.48 7.63 -1.75
C PRO A 24 -9.91 7.83 -1.24
N ASP A 25 -10.86 8.15 -2.13
CA ASP A 25 -12.30 8.21 -1.86
C ASP A 25 -12.91 6.82 -1.59
N VAL A 26 -12.32 5.77 -2.18
CA VAL A 26 -12.74 4.37 -1.99
C VAL A 26 -11.97 3.73 -0.83
N PHE A 27 -10.63 3.84 -0.84
CA PHE A 27 -9.73 3.20 0.11
C PHE A 27 -9.16 4.22 1.10
N SER A 28 -9.85 4.36 2.23
CA SER A 28 -9.49 5.34 3.27
C SER A 28 -8.29 4.90 4.12
N GLU A 29 -8.05 3.59 4.24
CA GLU A 29 -6.87 3.05 4.92
C GLU A 29 -6.31 1.83 4.18
N ILE A 30 -5.01 1.86 3.91
CA ILE A 30 -4.29 0.79 3.19
C ILE A 30 -3.25 0.19 4.14
N PHE A 31 -3.33 -1.13 4.32
CA PHE A 31 -2.40 -1.93 5.10
C PHE A 31 -1.65 -2.87 4.14
N LEU A 32 -0.32 -2.88 4.19
CA LEU A 32 0.53 -3.78 3.41
C LEU A 32 1.36 -4.63 4.36
N ALA A 33 1.13 -5.94 4.33
CA ALA A 33 1.83 -6.90 5.18
C ALA A 33 2.66 -7.87 4.35
N SER A 34 3.89 -8.18 4.76
CA SER A 34 4.66 -9.28 4.19
C SER A 34 5.71 -9.82 5.16
N ARG A 35 6.26 -11.01 4.90
CA ARG A 35 7.36 -11.56 5.71
C ARG A 35 8.61 -10.68 5.74
N THR A 36 8.80 -9.84 4.72
CA THR A 36 9.93 -8.91 4.60
C THR A 36 9.38 -7.49 4.70
N LYS A 37 9.39 -6.93 5.90
CA LYS A 37 8.81 -5.61 6.17
C LYS A 37 9.49 -4.50 5.38
N GLU A 38 10.79 -4.63 5.10
CA GLU A 38 11.57 -3.65 4.34
C GLU A 38 11.01 -3.47 2.92
N LYS A 39 10.44 -4.54 2.32
CA LYS A 39 9.76 -4.44 1.02
C LYS A 39 8.46 -3.66 1.13
N CYS A 40 7.71 -3.84 2.22
CA CYS A 40 6.49 -3.08 2.46
C CYS A 40 6.81 -1.59 2.63
N ASP A 41 7.84 -1.28 3.43
CA ASP A 41 8.30 0.09 3.71
C ASP A 41 8.76 0.80 2.43
N ALA A 42 9.50 0.11 1.55
CA ALA A 42 9.91 0.67 0.26
C ALA A 42 8.69 1.03 -0.62
N ILE A 43 7.70 0.13 -0.73
CA ILE A 43 6.48 0.37 -1.50
C ILE A 43 5.66 1.52 -0.88
N ALA A 44 5.55 1.58 0.44
CA ALA A 44 4.85 2.65 1.13
C ALA A 44 5.50 4.02 0.88
N ALA A 45 6.83 4.08 0.87
CA ALA A 45 7.58 5.31 0.55
C ALA A 45 7.33 5.76 -0.91
N GLU A 46 7.37 4.83 -1.87
CA GLU A 46 7.03 5.11 -3.27
C GLU A 46 5.59 5.67 -3.39
N VAL A 47 4.63 5.02 -2.73
CA VAL A 47 3.22 5.43 -2.76
C VAL A 47 3.02 6.82 -2.16
N LYS A 48 3.67 7.10 -1.03
CA LYS A 48 3.64 8.43 -0.40
C LYS A 48 4.24 9.49 -1.32
N SER A 49 5.35 9.18 -1.99
CA SER A 49 5.99 10.10 -2.94
C SER A 49 5.14 10.35 -4.20
N MET A 50 4.43 9.34 -4.71
CA MET A 50 3.68 9.43 -5.96
C MET A 50 2.27 9.98 -5.79
N TYR A 51 1.59 9.64 -4.69
CA TYR A 51 0.16 9.90 -4.50
C TYR A 51 -0.15 10.68 -3.23
N GLY A 52 0.83 10.93 -2.35
CA GLY A 52 0.61 11.58 -1.06
C GLY A 52 -0.19 10.73 -0.06
N VAL A 53 -0.42 9.45 -0.35
CA VAL A 53 -1.21 8.53 0.47
C VAL A 53 -0.29 7.75 1.42
N GLU A 54 -0.71 7.63 2.67
CA GLU A 54 -0.01 6.84 3.67
C GLU A 54 -0.45 5.37 3.63
N VAL A 55 0.53 4.46 3.64
CA VAL A 55 0.31 3.00 3.69
C VAL A 55 0.94 2.48 4.98
N LYS A 56 0.15 1.79 5.80
CA LYS A 56 0.62 1.17 7.05
C LYS A 56 1.30 -0.16 6.73
N THR A 57 2.50 -0.39 7.23
CA THR A 57 3.33 -1.55 6.86
C THR A 57 3.52 -2.53 8.01
N TYR A 58 3.47 -3.83 7.70
CA TYR A 58 3.58 -4.94 8.64
C TYR A 58 4.48 -6.05 8.09
#